data_AF-A0A924ZMB0-F1
#
_entry.id   AF-A0A924ZMB0-F1
#
_cell.length_a   1.000
_cell.length_b   1.000
_cell.length_c   1.000
_cell.angle_alpha   90.00
_cell.angle_beta   90.00
_cell.angle_gamma   90.00
#
_symmetry.space_group_name_H-M   'P 1'
#
loop_
_entity.id
_entity.type
_entity.pdbx_description
1 polymer ?
#
loop_
_entity_poly.entity_id
_entity_poly.type
_entity_poly.pdbx_seq_one_letter_code
_entity_poly.pdbx_strand_id
1 'polypeptide(L)'
;MQKKTILVTGASGFVGSHFIKNYSNEYNLIAISLKETSIEQLQLDGVDTVLHLAGISQQSKSINSEKYREVNAKMTEKLALKCR
;
A
#
# COMPACT_ATOMS: atom_id res chain seq x y z
N MET A 1 2.27 -22.25 -13.95
CA MET A 1 1.19 -21.38 -13.42
C MET A 1 1.56 -19.94 -13.66
N GLN A 2 0.60 -19.06 -13.96
CA GLN A 2 0.83 -17.62 -14.07
C GLN A 2 1.19 -17.06 -12.69
N LYS A 3 2.17 -16.15 -12.63
CA LYS A 3 2.51 -15.43 -11.38
C LYS A 3 1.31 -14.62 -10.91
N LYS A 4 1.05 -14.64 -9.60
CA LYS A 4 0.05 -13.78 -8.96
C LYS A 4 0.51 -12.33 -8.98
N THR A 5 -0.44 -11.40 -9.18
CA THR A 5 -0.19 -9.96 -9.21
C THR A 5 -0.49 -9.34 -7.86
N ILE A 6 0.50 -8.67 -7.26
CA ILE A 6 0.37 -8.02 -5.96
C ILE A 6 0.60 -6.52 -6.13
N LEU A 7 -0.41 -5.73 -5.78
CA LEU A 7 -0.28 -4.28 -5.66
C LEU A 7 0.22 -3.93 -4.26
N VAL A 8 1.32 -3.18 -4.18
CA VAL A 8 2.02 -2.87 -2.92
C VAL A 8 1.99 -1.35 -2.68
N THR A 9 1.38 -0.92 -1.57
CA THR A 9 1.55 0.45 -1.08
C THR A 9 2.72 0.50 -0.08
N GLY A 10 3.38 1.65 0.07
CA GLY A 10 4.51 1.77 1.01
C GLY A 10 5.76 0.99 0.55
N ALA A 11 5.85 0.73 -0.75
CA ALA A 11 6.90 -0.01 -1.43
C ALA A 11 8.32 0.50 -1.14
N SER A 12 8.51 1.81 -0.95
CA SER A 12 9.81 2.42 -0.64
C SER A 12 10.17 2.39 0.85
N GLY A 13 9.24 2.00 1.71
CA GLY A 13 9.47 1.88 3.15
C GLY A 13 10.39 0.71 3.49
N PHE A 14 10.75 0.60 4.77
CA PHE A 14 11.65 -0.46 5.26
C PHE A 14 11.14 -1.86 4.87
N VAL A 15 9.89 -2.19 5.22
CA VAL A 15 9.31 -3.51 4.91
C VAL A 15 9.06 -3.67 3.41
N GLY A 16 8.50 -2.64 2.75
CA GLY A 16 8.14 -2.71 1.33
C GLY A 16 9.34 -2.95 0.42
N SER A 17 10.47 -2.29 0.68
CA SER A 17 11.67 -2.41 -0.15
C SER A 17 12.29 -3.80 -0.04
N HIS A 18 12.30 -4.39 1.16
CA HIS A 18 12.74 -5.78 1.36
C HIS A 18 11.77 -6.77 0.72
N PHE A 19 10.46 -6.55 0.82
CA PHE A 19 9.47 -7.42 0.17
C PHE A 19 9.67 -7.44 -1.35
N ILE A 20 9.79 -6.26 -1.98
CA ILE A 20 10.01 -6.16 -3.43
C ILE A 20 11.31 -6.84 -3.85
N LYS A 21 12.40 -6.60 -3.11
CA LYS A 21 13.70 -7.19 -3.40
C LYS A 21 13.66 -8.72 -3.36
N ASN A 22 13.00 -9.31 -2.37
CA ASN A 22 13.02 -10.75 -2.14
C ASN A 22 12.01 -11.51 -3.01
N TYR A 23 10.89 -10.89 -3.40
CA TYR A 23 9.76 -11.61 -4.00
C TYR A 23 9.43 -11.20 -5.45
N SER A 24 10.21 -10.32 -6.09
CA SER A 24 10.02 -9.91 -7.49
C SER A 24 10.15 -11.06 -8.50
N ASN A 25 10.89 -12.12 -8.15
CA ASN A 25 11.01 -13.31 -8.96
C ASN A 25 9.80 -14.26 -8.84
N GLU A 26 8.99 -14.12 -7.79
CA GLU A 26 7.86 -15.00 -7.49
C GLU A 26 6.52 -14.40 -7.93
N TYR A 27 6.36 -13.08 -7.81
CA TYR A 27 5.10 -12.37 -8.09
C TYR A 27 5.30 -11.27 -9.13
N ASN A 28 4.20 -10.85 -9.76
CA ASN A 28 4.16 -9.58 -10.49
C ASN A 28 3.87 -8.47 -9.48
N LEU A 29 4.87 -7.68 -9.13
CA LEU A 29 4.74 -6.64 -8.11
C LEU A 29 4.46 -5.28 -8.75
N ILE A 30 3.37 -4.63 -8.33
CA ILE A 30 2.98 -3.28 -8.76
C ILE A 30 3.10 -2.34 -7.57
N ALA A 31 4.15 -1.53 -7.54
CA ALA A 31 4.35 -0.54 -6.47
C ALA A 31 3.55 0.73 -6.73
N ILE A 32 2.80 1.21 -5.73
CA ILE A 32 2.05 2.48 -5.82
C ILE A 32 2.31 3.39 -4.61
N SER A 33 2.18 4.69 -4.85
CA SER A 33 2.25 5.74 -3.83
C SER A 33 0.89 6.38 -3.63
N LEU A 34 0.28 6.21 -2.45
CA LEU A 34 -0.98 6.87 -2.10
C LEU A 34 -0.84 8.40 -1.90
N LYS A 35 0.38 8.93 -2.02
CA LYS A 35 0.62 10.39 -2.08
C LYS A 35 0.44 10.92 -3.50
N GLU A 36 0.66 10.09 -4.51
CA GLU A 36 0.64 10.46 -5.93
C GLU A 36 -0.62 9.96 -6.64
N THR A 37 -1.21 8.86 -6.15
CA THR A 37 -2.40 8.24 -6.71
C THR A 37 -3.48 8.14 -5.64
N SER A 38 -4.66 8.70 -5.92
CA SER A 38 -5.82 8.55 -5.04
C SER A 38 -6.39 7.13 -5.07
N ILE A 39 -7.06 6.71 -3.99
CA ILE A 39 -7.64 5.37 -3.89
C ILE A 39 -8.69 5.13 -4.99
N GLU A 40 -9.43 6.17 -5.37
CA GLU A 40 -10.44 6.14 -6.43
C GLU A 40 -9.86 5.77 -7.79
N GLN A 41 -8.64 6.24 -8.07
CA GLN A 41 -7.94 6.06 -9.35
C GLN A 41 -7.24 4.71 -9.46
N LEU A 42 -7.20 3.91 -8.38
CA LEU A 42 -6.57 2.60 -8.40
C LEU A 42 -7.29 1.67 -9.38
N GLN A 43 -6.50 1.15 -10.31
CA GLN A 43 -6.89 0.08 -11.22
C GLN A 43 -6.57 -1.24 -10.52
N LEU A 44 -7.61 -2.02 -10.22
CA LEU A 44 -7.50 -3.31 -9.53
C LEU A 44 -7.73 -4.50 -10.45
N ASP A 45 -8.04 -4.26 -11.73
CA ASP A 45 -8.24 -5.33 -12.71
C ASP A 45 -6.97 -6.17 -12.85
N GLY A 46 -7.13 -7.48 -12.65
CA GLY A 46 -6.01 -8.44 -12.70
C GLY A 46 -5.06 -8.39 -11.50
N VAL A 47 -5.37 -7.63 -10.45
CA VAL A 47 -4.67 -7.68 -9.15
C VAL A 47 -5.28 -8.80 -8.31
N ASP A 48 -4.46 -9.77 -7.89
CA ASP A 48 -4.89 -10.86 -7.02
C ASP A 48 -4.89 -10.45 -5.54
N THR A 49 -3.95 -9.58 -5.14
CA THR A 49 -3.74 -9.19 -3.74
C THR A 49 -3.32 -7.72 -3.63
N VAL A 50 -3.84 -7.01 -2.63
CA VAL A 50 -3.33 -5.70 -2.19
C VAL A 50 -2.55 -5.85 -0.88
N LEU A 51 -1.26 -5.53 -0.92
CA LEU A 51 -0.37 -5.48 0.23
C LEU A 51 -0.18 -4.02 0.67
N HIS A 52 -0.90 -3.60 1.70
CA HIS A 52 -0.90 -2.22 2.18
C HIS A 52 0.14 -2.00 3.28
N LEU A 53 1.33 -1.49 2.94
CA LEU A 53 2.41 -1.17 3.89
C LEU A 53 2.60 0.34 4.09
N ALA A 54 1.87 1.17 3.36
CA ALA A 54 1.88 2.62 3.58
C ALA A 54 1.20 2.96 4.90
N GLY A 55 1.90 3.69 5.77
CA GLY A 55 1.36 4.16 7.03
C GLY A 55 2.36 5.02 7.79
N ILE A 56 1.87 5.74 8.79
CA ILE A 56 2.71 6.48 9.74
C ILE A 56 3.04 5.53 10.90
N SER A 57 4.29 5.08 10.99
CA SER A 57 4.73 4.14 12.03
C SER A 57 5.39 4.82 13.24
N GLN A 58 6.09 5.94 13.04
CA GLN A 58 6.65 6.77 14.11
C GLN A 58 5.79 8.02 14.29
N GLN A 59 5.21 8.19 15.48
CA GLN A 59 4.66 9.48 15.87
C GLN A 59 5.84 10.41 16.23
N SER A 60 6.27 11.23 15.26
CA SER A 60 7.05 12.40 15.59
C SER A 60 6.15 13.44 16.28
N LYS A 61 6.72 14.30 17.13
CA LYS A 61 5.96 15.42 17.77
C LYS A 61 5.23 16.32 16.75
N SER A 62 5.66 16.29 15.49
CA SER A 62 5.08 17.07 14.39
C SER A 62 3.80 16.47 13.78
N ILE A 63 3.46 15.21 14.08
CA ILE A 63 2.26 14.55 13.53
C ILE A 63 1.18 14.55 14.61
N ASN A 64 0.12 15.33 14.40
CA ASN A 64 -1.02 15.33 15.31
C ASN A 64 -1.85 14.03 15.18
N SER A 65 -2.65 13.74 16.21
CA SER A 65 -3.48 12.54 16.28
C SER A 65 -4.50 12.45 15.14
N GLU A 66 -5.00 13.59 14.65
CA GLU A 66 -5.95 13.64 13.55
C GLU A 66 -5.31 13.14 12.24
N LYS A 67 -4.12 13.62 11.88
CA LYS A 67 -3.41 13.17 10.69
C LYS A 67 -3.02 11.70 10.79
N TYR A 68 -2.60 11.26 11.98
CA TYR A 68 -2.31 9.85 12.24
C TYR A 68 -3.55 8.97 11.98
N ARG A 69 -4.71 9.35 12.51
CA ARG A 69 -5.98 8.65 12.29
C ARG A 69 -6.44 8.70 10.84
N GLU A 70 -6.27 9.83 10.18
CA GLU A 70 -6.60 10.01 8.77
C GLU A 70 -5.84 9.01 7.89
N VAL A 71 -4.51 8.92 8.07
CA VAL A 71 -3.66 8.05 7.26
C VAL A 71 -3.80 6.58 7.64
N ASN A 72 -3.80 6.23 8.92
CA ASN A 72 -3.73 4.82 9.34
C ASN A 72 -5.09 4.14 9.52
N ALA A 73 -6.19 4.89 9.63
CA ALA A 73 -7.52 4.31 9.80
C ALA A 73 -8.43 4.63 8.61
N LYS A 74 -8.71 5.90 8.34
CA LYS A 74 -9.69 6.29 7.31
C LYS A 74 -9.22 5.94 5.90
N MET A 75 -7.95 6.21 5.56
CA MET A 75 -7.41 5.81 4.26
C MET A 75 -7.37 4.29 4.09
N THR A 76 -7.04 3.54 5.16
CA THR A 76 -7.05 2.07 5.15
C THR A 76 -8.46 1.51 4.96
N GLU A 77 -9.46 2.06 5.65
CA GLU A 77 -10.88 1.71 5.46
C GLU A 77 -11.33 1.94 4.02
N LYS A 78 -11.03 3.13 3.47
CA LYS A 78 -11.35 3.49 2.10
C LYS A 78 -10.70 2.56 1.07
N LEU A 79 -9.44 2.18 1.29
CA LEU A 79 -8.76 1.21 0.44
C LEU A 79 -9.42 -0.17 0.53
N ALA A 80 -9.73 -0.64 1.73
CA ALA A 80 -10.39 -1.93 1.91
C ALA A 80 -11.77 -2.00 1.23
N LEU A 81 -12.55 -0.90 1.28
CA LEU A 81 -13.83 -0.80 0.58
C LEU A 81 -13.68 -0.81 -0.95
N LYS A 82 -12.60 -0.23 -1.48
CA LYS A 82 -12.29 -0.23 -2.93
C LYS A 82 -11.86 -1.61 -3.43
N CYS A 83 -11.27 -2.45 -2.57
CA CYS A 83 -10.80 -3.80 -2.90
C CYS A 83 -11.89 -4.89 -2.81
N ARG A 84 -13.13 -4.52 -2.44
CA ARG A 84 -14.29 -5.44 -2.48
C ARG A 84 -14.76 -5.64 -3.91
#